data_AF-K2F5X3-F1
#
_entry.id   AF-K2F5X3-F1
#
_cell.length_a   1.000
_cell.length_b   1.000
_cell.length_c   1.000
_cell.angle_alpha   90.00
_cell.angle_beta   90.00
_cell.angle_gamma   90.00
#
_symmetry.space_group_name_H-M   'P 1'
#
loop_
_entity.id
_entity.type
_entity.pdbx_description
1 polymer ?
#
loop_
_entity_poly.entity_id
_entity_poly.type
_entity_poly.pdbx_seq_one_letter_code
_entity_poly.pdbx_strand_id
1 'polypeptide(L)'
;MTKPWQIFTKWSIFGSLGLALFYFLLSSLLSGGISHSLDQFVILQPWISLLILSFGVQMGLFQLVRKGFRLVGSSSTVSGVSMLLCCVHHASDLLPILGVSALGLVLTAYQKDFLIFGVLMNILGIFYMAKLMRLTDKPVFKYLFMSSAVLVLAFGVFTITKDVFAKKPSSLGASVKVNPMEAQVKQVGVVDMEITPKQLARGREMVFTVSLDNHSIDLNYDYTKIVVVVDDTGNIYKPVKWTGESAGHHVSGDLVFNKLSGKASSVGLNIKGIDGKNVVFNWEL
;
A
#
# COMPACT_ATOMS: atom_id res chain seq x y z
N MET A 1 -24.85 38.00 -2.41
CA MET A 1 -24.25 37.21 -3.51
C MET A 1 -22.97 36.53 -3.01
N THR A 2 -22.88 35.20 -3.09
CA THR A 2 -21.64 34.47 -2.72
C THR A 2 -20.53 34.76 -3.73
N LYS A 3 -19.34 35.17 -3.26
CA LYS A 3 -18.22 35.46 -4.15
C LYS A 3 -17.74 34.18 -4.86
N PRO A 4 -17.29 34.23 -6.13
CA PRO A 4 -16.85 33.03 -6.87
C PRO A 4 -15.78 32.20 -6.15
N TRP A 5 -14.83 32.84 -5.46
CA TRP A 5 -13.82 32.14 -4.65
C TRP A 5 -14.43 31.26 -3.55
N GLN A 6 -15.50 31.71 -2.88
CA GLN A 6 -16.15 30.94 -1.82
C GLN A 6 -16.88 29.72 -2.38
N ILE A 7 -17.43 29.83 -3.60
CA ILE A 7 -18.05 28.70 -4.29
C ILE A 7 -16.97 27.68 -4.63
N PHE A 8 -15.88 28.12 -5.26
CA PHE A 8 -14.77 27.26 -5.65
C PHE A 8 -14.18 26.49 -4.45
N THR A 9 -13.82 27.18 -3.37
CA THR A 9 -13.19 26.54 -2.21
C THR A 9 -14.12 25.56 -1.51
N LYS A 10 -15.37 25.95 -1.27
CA LYS A 10 -16.36 25.10 -0.60
C LYS A 10 -16.53 23.78 -1.35
N TRP A 11 -16.70 23.85 -2.66
CA TRP A 11 -16.91 22.65 -3.48
C TRP A 11 -15.63 21.84 -3.71
N SER A 12 -14.46 22.48 -3.69
CA SER A 12 -13.18 21.76 -3.78
C SER A 12 -12.88 20.95 -2.53
N ILE A 13 -13.13 21.52 -1.35
CA ILE A 13 -12.98 20.83 -0.07
C ILE A 13 -13.99 19.68 0.01
N PHE A 14 -15.26 19.95 -0.33
CA PHE A 14 -16.30 18.93 -0.32
C PHE A 14 -15.98 17.76 -1.27
N GLY A 15 -15.53 18.04 -2.49
CA GLY A 15 -15.14 17.02 -3.46
C GLY A 15 -13.95 16.17 -2.98
N SER A 16 -12.93 16.82 -2.41
CA SER A 16 -11.73 16.11 -1.90
C SER A 16 -12.07 15.22 -0.71
N LEU A 17 -12.80 15.75 0.29
CA LEU A 17 -13.20 14.99 1.47
C LEU A 17 -14.15 13.85 1.11
N GLY A 18 -15.09 14.09 0.19
CA GLY A 18 -16.00 13.06 -0.29
C GLY A 18 -15.27 11.90 -0.96
N LEU A 19 -14.29 12.20 -1.83
CA LEU A 19 -13.51 11.15 -2.49
C LEU A 19 -12.58 10.40 -1.52
N ALA A 20 -11.94 11.12 -0.59
CA ALA A 20 -11.11 10.50 0.44
C ALA A 20 -11.94 9.59 1.35
N LEU A 21 -13.08 10.07 1.84
CA LEU A 21 -13.99 9.28 2.68
C LEU A 21 -14.47 8.04 1.93
N PHE A 22 -14.88 8.19 0.68
CA PHE A 22 -15.30 7.07 -0.15
C PHE A 22 -14.18 6.04 -0.29
N TYR A 23 -12.95 6.46 -0.59
CA TYR A 23 -11.79 5.58 -0.68
C TYR A 23 -11.56 4.79 0.61
N PHE A 24 -11.51 5.46 1.77
CA PHE A 24 -11.26 4.79 3.05
C PHE A 24 -12.40 3.85 3.45
N LEU A 25 -13.66 4.24 3.23
CA LEU A 25 -14.82 3.38 3.49
C LEU A 25 -14.81 2.13 2.63
N LEU A 26 -14.61 2.30 1.32
CA LEU A 26 -14.60 1.17 0.39
C LEU A 26 -13.42 0.24 0.67
N SER A 27 -12.23 0.79 0.88
CA SER A 27 -11.04 0.00 1.20
C SER A 27 -11.17 -0.71 2.55
N SER A 28 -11.71 -0.07 3.59
CA SER A 28 -11.93 -0.73 4.88
C SER A 28 -12.99 -1.83 4.81
N LEU A 29 -14.00 -1.69 3.96
CA LEU A 29 -15.06 -2.68 3.79
C LEU A 29 -14.57 -3.92 3.04
N LEU A 30 -13.74 -3.71 2.00
CA LEU A 30 -13.25 -4.78 1.14
C LEU A 30 -12.02 -5.50 1.72
N SER A 31 -11.14 -4.79 2.43
CA SER A 31 -9.88 -5.35 2.94
C SER A 31 -9.95 -5.81 4.40
N GLY A 32 -11.14 -5.82 5.02
CA GLY A 32 -11.36 -6.39 6.35
C GLY A 32 -10.76 -5.61 7.54
N GLY A 33 -10.31 -4.37 7.36
CA GLY A 33 -9.76 -3.56 8.47
C GLY A 33 -9.21 -2.19 8.09
N ILE A 34 -9.17 -1.28 9.06
CA ILE A 34 -8.72 0.12 8.89
C ILE A 34 -7.20 0.21 8.70
N SER A 35 -6.42 -0.66 9.36
CA SER A 35 -4.96 -0.70 9.24
C SER A 35 -4.50 -0.94 7.80
N HIS A 36 -5.09 -1.94 7.13
CA HIS A 36 -4.74 -2.26 5.75
C HIS A 36 -5.04 -1.11 4.77
N SER A 37 -6.13 -0.35 5.00
CA SER A 37 -6.47 0.80 4.16
C SER A 37 -5.45 1.94 4.24
N LEU A 38 -4.80 2.10 5.40
CA LEU A 38 -3.74 3.08 5.60
C LEU A 38 -2.45 2.65 4.92
N ASP A 39 -2.10 1.37 5.01
CA ASP A 39 -0.91 0.82 4.35
C ASP A 39 -1.01 0.99 2.82
N GLN A 40 -2.16 0.63 2.22
CA GLN A 40 -2.43 0.86 0.80
C GLN A 40 -2.37 2.34 0.42
N PHE A 41 -2.94 3.22 1.28
CA PHE A 41 -2.90 4.66 1.04
C PHE A 41 -1.47 5.19 0.99
N VAL A 42 -0.58 4.71 1.86
CA VAL A 42 0.84 5.09 1.91
C VAL A 42 1.61 4.53 0.72
N ILE A 43 1.40 3.27 0.34
CA ILE A 43 2.08 2.62 -0.79
C ILE A 43 1.77 3.34 -2.11
N LEU A 44 0.52 3.76 -2.30
CA LEU A 44 0.06 4.41 -3.53
C LEU A 44 0.32 5.92 -3.55
N GLN A 45 0.96 6.49 -2.52
CA GLN A 45 1.41 7.88 -2.57
C GLN A 45 2.51 8.08 -3.63
N PRO A 46 2.51 9.20 -4.36
CA PRO A 46 1.68 10.39 -4.16
C PRO A 46 0.35 10.34 -4.93
N TRP A 47 0.18 9.33 -5.77
CA TRP A 47 -0.78 9.33 -6.85
C TRP A 47 -2.20 9.48 -6.32
N ILE A 48 -2.54 8.80 -5.22
CA ILE A 48 -3.88 8.86 -4.64
C ILE A 48 -4.20 10.23 -4.04
N SER A 49 -3.27 10.87 -3.35
CA SER A 49 -3.45 12.24 -2.85
C SER A 49 -3.58 13.25 -4.00
N LEU A 50 -2.78 13.07 -5.05
CA LEU A 50 -2.85 13.91 -6.24
C LEU A 50 -4.19 13.76 -6.95
N LEU A 51 -4.74 12.55 -7.00
CA LEU A 51 -6.07 12.27 -7.55
C LEU A 51 -7.18 12.91 -6.70
N ILE A 52 -7.12 12.80 -5.37
CA ILE A 52 -8.09 13.41 -4.44
C ILE A 52 -8.10 14.93 -4.56
N LEU A 53 -6.93 15.56 -4.52
CA LEU A 53 -6.81 17.02 -4.59
C LEU A 53 -7.23 17.56 -5.96
N SER A 54 -6.84 16.90 -7.05
CA SER A 54 -7.23 17.31 -8.41
C SER A 54 -8.73 17.14 -8.63
N PHE A 55 -9.34 16.06 -8.13
CA PHE A 55 -10.80 15.88 -8.18
C PHE A 55 -11.54 16.98 -7.42
N GLY A 56 -11.04 17.38 -6.24
CA GLY A 56 -11.56 18.54 -5.52
C GLY A 56 -11.55 19.80 -6.38
N VAL A 57 -10.39 20.15 -6.94
CA VAL A 57 -10.26 21.31 -7.84
C VAL A 57 -11.25 21.23 -9.00
N GLN A 58 -11.36 20.06 -9.65
CA GLN A 58 -12.29 19.83 -10.75
C GLN A 58 -13.75 20.05 -10.33
N MET A 59 -14.16 19.58 -9.14
CA MET A 59 -15.48 19.84 -8.56
C MET A 59 -15.73 21.32 -8.28
N GLY A 60 -14.72 22.04 -7.78
CA GLY A 60 -14.78 23.49 -7.58
C GLY A 60 -15.01 24.25 -8.89
N LEU A 61 -14.24 23.94 -9.94
CA LEU A 61 -14.37 24.57 -11.27
C LEU A 61 -15.72 24.23 -11.92
N PHE A 62 -16.16 22.97 -11.84
CA PHE A 62 -17.45 22.54 -12.37
C PHE A 62 -18.62 23.36 -11.79
N GLN A 63 -18.59 23.64 -10.49
CA GLN A 63 -19.65 24.38 -9.82
C GLN A 63 -19.65 25.88 -10.17
N LEU A 64 -18.50 26.44 -10.53
CA LEU A 64 -18.44 27.77 -11.14
C LEU A 64 -19.11 27.77 -12.51
N VAL A 65 -18.73 26.84 -13.39
CA VAL A 65 -19.32 26.73 -14.74
C VAL A 65 -20.84 26.52 -14.67
N ARG A 66 -21.32 25.62 -13.79
CA ARG A 66 -22.74 25.31 -13.61
C ARG A 66 -23.57 26.51 -13.17
N LYS A 67 -23.03 27.40 -12.34
CA LYS A 67 -23.77 28.53 -11.75
C LYS A 67 -23.98 29.73 -12.66
N GLY A 68 -23.57 29.69 -13.92
CA GLY A 68 -23.86 30.78 -14.85
C GLY A 68 -22.66 31.40 -15.53
N PHE A 69 -21.43 31.02 -15.16
CA PHE A 69 -20.20 31.42 -15.85
C PHE A 69 -19.97 30.56 -17.12
N ARG A 70 -21.06 30.38 -17.88
CA ARG A 70 -21.51 29.37 -18.88
C ARG A 70 -20.71 29.26 -20.19
N LEU A 71 -20.72 28.18 -20.99
CA LEU A 71 -21.15 26.77 -20.87
C LEU A 71 -20.63 26.02 -22.13
N VAL A 72 -19.91 24.90 -21.97
CA VAL A 72 -19.97 23.68 -22.81
C VAL A 72 -19.64 22.53 -21.88
N GLY A 73 -20.58 21.58 -21.74
CA GLY A 73 -20.40 20.39 -20.91
C GLY A 73 -19.44 19.38 -21.53
N SER A 74 -18.67 18.72 -20.66
CA SER A 74 -18.45 17.26 -20.62
C SER A 74 -17.30 16.95 -19.65
N SER A 75 -17.24 15.70 -19.16
CA SER A 75 -16.15 15.11 -18.36
C SER A 75 -16.25 15.17 -16.82
N SER A 76 -17.45 15.02 -16.25
CA SER A 76 -17.58 14.35 -14.94
C SER A 76 -17.77 12.82 -15.09
N THR A 77 -18.01 12.32 -16.31
CA THR A 77 -18.21 10.89 -16.59
C THR A 77 -16.91 10.08 -16.54
N VAL A 78 -15.75 10.67 -16.85
CA VAL A 78 -14.49 9.90 -16.94
C VAL A 78 -13.96 9.49 -15.55
N SER A 79 -14.12 10.32 -14.52
CA SER A 79 -13.78 9.93 -13.14
C SER A 79 -14.78 8.93 -12.56
N GLY A 80 -16.08 9.07 -12.87
CA GLY A 80 -17.08 8.07 -12.48
C GLY A 80 -16.88 6.72 -13.15
N VAL A 81 -16.48 6.70 -14.43
CA VAL A 81 -16.16 5.47 -15.18
C VAL A 81 -14.83 4.86 -14.74
N SER A 82 -13.81 5.65 -14.44
CA SER A 82 -12.54 5.14 -13.89
C SER A 82 -12.73 4.59 -12.48
N MET A 83 -13.61 5.22 -11.69
CA MET A 83 -13.99 4.76 -10.35
C MET A 83 -14.90 3.53 -10.43
N LEU A 84 -15.85 3.48 -11.37
CA LEU A 84 -16.64 2.28 -11.67
C LEU A 84 -15.75 1.15 -12.19
N LEU A 85 -14.77 1.39 -13.05
CA LEU A 85 -13.79 0.39 -13.48
C LEU A 85 -12.90 -0.05 -12.32
N CYS A 86 -12.53 0.87 -11.43
CA CYS A 86 -11.85 0.58 -10.17
C CYS A 86 -12.76 -0.11 -9.13
N CYS A 87 -14.09 -0.13 -9.29
CA CYS A 87 -15.03 -0.82 -8.40
C CYS A 87 -15.57 -2.13 -9.01
N VAL A 88 -15.66 -2.20 -10.35
CA VAL A 88 -16.11 -3.38 -11.11
C VAL A 88 -15.09 -4.52 -11.00
N HIS A 89 -13.84 -4.23 -10.64
CA HIS A 89 -12.86 -5.25 -10.31
C HIS A 89 -13.00 -5.86 -8.91
N HIS A 90 -13.84 -5.29 -8.06
CA HIS A 90 -14.29 -5.92 -6.82
C HIS A 90 -15.67 -6.55 -6.98
N ALA A 91 -16.46 -6.11 -7.97
CA ALA A 91 -17.65 -6.85 -8.41
C ALA A 91 -17.28 -8.22 -9.00
N SER A 92 -16.03 -8.40 -9.43
CA SER A 92 -15.48 -9.71 -9.78
C SER A 92 -15.17 -10.62 -8.61
N ASP A 93 -15.09 -10.08 -7.39
CA ASP A 93 -14.95 -10.88 -6.17
C ASP A 93 -16.31 -11.45 -5.70
N LEU A 94 -17.42 -10.96 -6.28
CA LEU A 94 -18.80 -11.39 -5.99
C LEU A 94 -19.40 -12.36 -7.02
N LEU A 95 -18.66 -12.73 -8.06
CA LEU A 95 -19.13 -13.66 -9.10
C LEU A 95 -18.20 -14.89 -9.20
N PRO A 96 -18.61 -16.05 -8.65
CA PRO A 96 -17.98 -17.32 -8.98
C PRO A 96 -18.40 -17.75 -10.39
N ILE A 97 -17.90 -17.05 -11.41
CA ILE A 97 -18.00 -17.44 -12.82
C ILE A 97 -16.61 -17.24 -13.42
N LEU A 98 -15.69 -18.15 -13.09
CA LEU A 98 -14.50 -18.68 -13.80
C LEU A 98 -13.64 -17.81 -14.76
N GLY A 99 -13.91 -16.52 -14.95
CA GLY A 99 -13.25 -15.66 -15.93
C GLY A 99 -12.65 -14.36 -15.36
N VAL A 100 -12.91 -14.03 -14.08
CA VAL A 100 -12.53 -12.72 -13.52
C VAL A 100 -11.42 -12.77 -12.45
N SER A 101 -11.06 -13.95 -11.95
CA SER A 101 -9.90 -14.12 -11.04
C SER A 101 -8.58 -13.72 -11.71
N ALA A 102 -8.45 -13.93 -13.03
CA ALA A 102 -7.30 -13.46 -13.79
C ALA A 102 -7.29 -11.93 -13.98
N LEU A 103 -8.48 -11.32 -14.12
CA LEU A 103 -8.63 -9.87 -14.27
C LEU A 103 -8.33 -9.13 -12.95
N GLY A 104 -8.70 -9.70 -11.79
CA GLY A 104 -8.34 -9.14 -10.48
C GLY A 104 -6.82 -9.04 -10.28
N LEU A 105 -6.08 -10.12 -10.59
CA LEU A 105 -4.60 -10.13 -10.54
C LEU A 105 -3.98 -9.10 -11.49
N VAL A 106 -4.51 -8.97 -12.71
CA VAL A 106 -4.09 -7.93 -13.66
C VAL A 106 -4.39 -6.53 -13.08
N LEU A 107 -5.56 -6.32 -12.47
CA LEU A 107 -5.93 -5.00 -11.97
C LEU A 107 -5.14 -4.58 -10.72
N THR A 108 -4.78 -5.51 -9.84
CA THR A 108 -3.85 -5.22 -8.74
C THR A 108 -2.42 -4.97 -9.24
N ALA A 109 -1.96 -5.72 -10.25
CA ALA A 109 -0.64 -5.53 -10.85
C ALA A 109 -0.50 -4.16 -11.53
N TYR A 110 -1.56 -3.67 -12.18
CA TYR A 110 -1.59 -2.39 -12.89
C TYR A 110 -2.29 -1.26 -12.10
N GLN A 111 -2.59 -1.46 -10.81
CA GLN A 111 -3.33 -0.51 -9.99
C GLN A 111 -2.69 0.88 -9.98
N LYS A 112 -1.35 0.92 -9.86
CA LYS A 112 -0.57 2.16 -9.92
C LYS A 112 -0.71 2.84 -11.29
N ASP A 113 -0.70 2.08 -12.38
CA ASP A 113 -0.77 2.61 -13.74
C ASP A 113 -2.15 3.18 -14.06
N PHE A 114 -3.22 2.52 -13.58
CA PHE A 114 -4.58 3.07 -13.64
C PHE A 114 -4.69 4.37 -12.84
N LEU A 115 -4.03 4.47 -11.69
CA LEU A 115 -4.07 5.67 -10.86
C LEU A 115 -3.31 6.83 -11.53
N ILE A 116 -2.15 6.56 -12.13
CA ILE A 116 -1.43 7.53 -12.97
C ILE A 116 -2.32 8.02 -14.11
N PHE A 117 -2.96 7.11 -14.84
CA PHE A 117 -3.86 7.46 -15.93
C PHE A 117 -5.04 8.30 -15.46
N GLY A 118 -5.65 7.94 -14.32
CA GLY A 118 -6.72 8.71 -13.69
C GLY A 118 -6.31 10.13 -13.33
N VAL A 119 -5.11 10.30 -12.76
CA VAL A 119 -4.53 11.63 -12.50
C VAL A 119 -4.36 12.43 -13.80
N LEU A 120 -3.83 11.82 -14.86
CA LEU A 120 -3.65 12.49 -16.16
C LEU A 120 -4.99 12.97 -16.73
N MET A 121 -6.02 12.12 -16.70
CA MET A 121 -7.37 12.49 -17.15
C MET A 121 -7.98 13.61 -16.31
N ASN A 122 -7.72 13.63 -15.01
CA ASN A 122 -8.17 14.69 -14.11
C ASN A 122 -7.49 16.04 -14.45
N ILE A 123 -6.18 16.03 -14.68
CA ILE A 123 -5.43 17.21 -15.13
C ILE A 123 -5.98 17.74 -16.46
N LEU A 124 -6.26 16.86 -17.42
CA LEU A 124 -6.88 17.25 -18.70
C LEU A 124 -8.27 17.87 -18.50
N GLY A 125 -9.08 17.32 -17.60
CA GLY A 125 -10.39 17.86 -17.23
C GLY A 125 -10.29 19.27 -16.63
N ILE A 126 -9.35 19.49 -15.70
CA ILE A 126 -9.06 20.81 -15.12
C ILE A 126 -8.65 21.80 -16.22
N PHE A 127 -7.73 21.41 -17.11
CA PHE A 127 -7.27 22.26 -18.21
C PHE A 127 -8.40 22.62 -19.16
N TYR A 128 -9.27 21.67 -19.51
CA TYR A 128 -10.42 21.91 -20.36
C TYR A 128 -11.41 22.90 -19.73
N MET A 129 -11.80 22.71 -18.48
CA MET A 129 -12.70 23.64 -17.76
C MET A 129 -12.08 25.02 -17.60
N ALA A 130 -10.77 25.07 -17.36
CA ALA A 130 -10.02 26.31 -17.27
C ALA A 130 -9.95 27.07 -18.61
N LYS A 131 -9.70 26.37 -19.72
CA LYS A 131 -9.74 26.93 -21.07
C LYS A 131 -11.13 27.47 -21.38
N LEU A 132 -12.17 26.72 -21.03
CA LEU A 132 -13.56 27.15 -21.21
C LEU A 132 -13.86 28.45 -20.45
N MET A 133 -13.39 28.60 -19.21
CA MET A 133 -13.59 29.83 -18.44
C MET A 133 -12.70 31.01 -18.89
N ARG A 134 -11.50 30.75 -19.42
CA ARG A 134 -10.58 31.81 -19.94
C ARG A 134 -11.15 32.53 -21.16
N LEU A 135 -12.07 31.92 -21.89
CA LEU A 135 -12.78 32.57 -23.00
C LEU A 135 -13.79 33.63 -22.52
N THR A 136 -14.06 33.71 -21.22
CA THR A 136 -15.19 34.48 -20.68
C THR A 136 -14.82 35.42 -19.53
N ASP A 137 -13.75 35.17 -18.75
CA ASP A 137 -13.46 36.02 -17.57
C ASP A 137 -11.95 36.07 -17.15
N LYS A 138 -11.47 37.25 -16.73
CA LYS A 138 -10.05 37.48 -16.32
C LYS A 138 -9.60 36.86 -14.97
N PRO A 139 -10.44 36.54 -13.96
CA PRO A 139 -9.97 36.02 -12.67
C PRO A 139 -9.61 34.52 -12.67
N VAL A 140 -9.78 33.81 -13.79
CA VAL A 140 -9.49 32.37 -13.93
C VAL A 140 -8.02 32.04 -13.63
N PHE A 141 -7.11 32.96 -13.96
CA PHE A 141 -5.67 32.79 -13.68
C PHE A 141 -5.40 32.70 -12.17
N LYS A 142 -6.16 33.40 -11.34
CA LYS A 142 -6.01 33.36 -9.87
C LYS A 142 -6.39 31.98 -9.31
N TYR A 143 -7.47 31.38 -9.80
CA TYR A 143 -7.91 30.06 -9.32
C TYR A 143 -7.00 28.93 -9.80
N LEU A 144 -6.50 29.04 -11.04
CA LEU A 144 -5.50 28.12 -11.59
C LEU A 144 -4.15 28.21 -10.87
N PHE A 145 -3.70 29.43 -10.56
CA PHE A 145 -2.46 29.63 -9.80
C PHE A 145 -2.61 29.04 -8.39
N MET A 146 -3.74 29.29 -7.71
CA MET A 146 -4.02 28.72 -6.40
C MET A 146 -4.12 27.19 -6.42
N SER A 147 -4.76 26.59 -7.43
CA SER A 147 -4.83 25.12 -7.53
C SER A 147 -3.47 24.50 -7.87
N SER A 148 -2.69 25.12 -8.76
CA SER A 148 -1.32 24.67 -9.07
C SER A 148 -0.39 24.75 -7.87
N ALA A 149 -0.51 25.80 -7.05
CA ALA A 149 0.26 25.94 -5.81
C ALA A 149 -0.09 24.84 -4.79
N VAL A 150 -1.38 24.49 -4.65
CA VAL A 150 -1.80 23.38 -3.76
C VAL A 150 -1.27 22.03 -4.25
N LEU A 151 -1.31 21.77 -5.56
CA LEU A 151 -0.77 20.53 -6.14
C LEU A 151 0.76 20.44 -6.01
N VAL A 152 1.47 21.55 -6.23
CA VAL A 152 2.94 21.65 -6.05
C VAL A 152 3.32 21.52 -4.58
N LEU A 153 2.57 22.11 -3.66
CA LEU A 153 2.79 21.96 -2.22
C LEU A 153 2.51 20.52 -1.78
N ALA A 154 1.45 19.88 -2.26
CA ALA A 154 1.16 18.48 -1.94
C ALA A 154 2.24 17.54 -2.48
N PHE A 155 2.72 17.79 -3.71
CA PHE A 155 3.82 17.03 -4.31
C PHE A 155 5.16 17.31 -3.59
N GLY A 156 5.44 18.56 -3.22
CA GLY A 156 6.63 18.96 -2.49
C GLY A 156 6.66 18.43 -1.05
N VAL A 157 5.53 18.49 -0.34
CA VAL A 157 5.37 17.84 0.97
C VAL A 157 5.58 16.34 0.82
N PHE A 158 5.10 15.72 -0.25
CA PHE A 158 5.34 14.30 -0.51
C PHE A 158 6.82 13.97 -0.79
N THR A 159 7.53 14.77 -1.59
CA THR A 159 8.97 14.55 -1.81
C THR A 159 9.74 14.73 -0.51
N ILE A 160 9.38 15.74 0.28
CA ILE A 160 10.00 15.99 1.60
C ILE A 160 9.67 14.86 2.57
N THR A 161 8.42 14.38 2.65
CA THR A 161 8.08 13.28 3.56
C THR A 161 8.70 11.98 3.08
N LYS A 162 8.75 11.68 1.77
CA LYS A 162 9.51 10.54 1.27
C LYS A 162 10.97 10.63 1.63
N ASP A 163 11.60 11.79 1.48
CA ASP A 163 12.99 11.95 1.88
C ASP A 163 13.15 11.89 3.39
N VAL A 164 12.23 12.43 4.21
CA VAL A 164 12.28 12.35 5.68
C VAL A 164 12.02 10.94 6.21
N PHE A 165 11.14 10.17 5.56
CA PHE A 165 10.83 8.77 5.91
C PHE A 165 11.86 7.79 5.32
N ALA A 166 12.39 8.03 4.11
CA ALA A 166 13.49 7.26 3.51
C ALA A 166 14.84 7.59 4.16
N LYS A 167 15.00 8.82 4.63
CA LYS A 167 16.09 9.29 5.49
C LYS A 167 15.67 9.24 6.96
N LYS A 168 14.87 8.23 7.33
CA LYS A 168 14.95 7.69 8.69
C LYS A 168 16.42 7.36 8.90
N PRO A 169 17.10 7.94 9.90
CA PRO A 169 18.49 7.64 10.11
C PRO A 169 18.59 6.14 10.31
N SER A 170 19.40 5.48 9.48
CA SER A 170 19.99 4.16 9.76
C SER A 170 20.98 4.24 10.93
N SER A 171 20.78 5.18 11.84
CA SER A 171 21.65 5.56 12.94
C SER A 171 20.81 6.11 14.09
N LEU A 172 20.01 5.24 14.68
CA LEU A 172 19.86 5.23 16.13
C LEU A 172 20.45 3.91 16.58
N GLY A 173 21.76 3.96 16.88
CA GLY A 173 22.34 3.15 17.94
C GLY A 173 21.73 3.55 19.28
N ALA A 174 20.41 3.39 19.40
CA ALA A 174 19.81 3.09 20.67
C ALA A 174 20.06 1.59 20.84
N SER A 175 20.78 1.24 21.90
CA SER A 175 20.69 -0.10 22.50
C SER A 175 19.22 -0.31 22.88
N VAL A 176 18.37 -0.64 21.90
CA VAL A 176 17.11 -1.32 22.15
C VAL A 176 17.54 -2.61 22.81
N LYS A 177 17.09 -2.88 24.02
CA LYS A 177 17.12 -4.25 24.52
C LYS A 177 16.23 -5.03 23.57
N VAL A 178 16.82 -5.58 22.50
CA VAL A 178 16.13 -6.44 21.55
C VAL A 178 15.69 -7.64 22.37
N ASN A 179 14.38 -7.80 22.55
CA ASN A 179 13.88 -8.97 23.24
C ASN A 179 14.14 -10.16 22.30
N PRO A 180 14.97 -11.16 22.68
CA PRO A 180 15.33 -12.27 21.81
C PRO A 180 14.13 -13.14 21.38
N MET A 181 12.96 -12.91 21.99
CA MET A 181 11.71 -13.65 21.78
C MET A 181 10.65 -12.85 21.03
N GLU A 182 10.96 -11.66 20.49
CA GLU A 182 9.98 -10.85 19.76
C GLU A 182 9.64 -11.46 18.39
N ALA A 183 8.34 -11.47 18.07
CA ALA A 183 7.84 -11.89 16.76
C ALA A 183 8.26 -10.89 15.68
N GLN A 184 8.62 -11.39 14.50
CA GLN A 184 8.89 -10.55 13.34
C GLN A 184 7.90 -10.87 12.23
N VAL A 185 7.24 -9.82 11.74
CA VAL A 185 6.28 -9.90 10.64
C VAL A 185 6.88 -9.30 9.38
N LYS A 186 6.80 -10.01 8.26
CA LYS A 186 7.23 -9.55 6.94
C LYS A 186 6.28 -10.03 5.87
N GLN A 187 5.97 -9.14 4.93
CA GLN A 187 5.28 -9.50 3.70
C GLN A 187 6.29 -9.89 2.63
N VAL A 188 6.15 -11.08 2.06
CA VAL A 188 7.03 -11.65 1.04
C VAL A 188 6.21 -11.95 -0.21
N GLY A 189 6.18 -10.98 -1.13
CA GLY A 189 5.31 -11.10 -2.29
C GLY A 189 3.85 -11.04 -1.86
N VAL A 190 3.09 -12.09 -2.13
CA VAL A 190 1.67 -12.21 -1.74
C VAL A 190 1.46 -12.92 -0.40
N VAL A 191 2.54 -13.32 0.30
CA VAL A 191 2.47 -14.08 1.56
C VAL A 191 2.81 -13.19 2.75
N ASP A 192 1.92 -13.13 3.73
CA ASP A 192 2.21 -12.53 5.03
C ASP A 192 2.86 -13.59 5.93
N MET A 193 4.04 -13.27 6.47
CA MET A 193 4.82 -14.19 7.29
C MET A 193 5.04 -13.62 8.68
N GLU A 194 4.75 -14.41 9.71
CA GLU A 194 5.07 -14.12 11.10
C GLU A 194 5.96 -15.23 11.66
N ILE A 195 7.15 -14.86 12.15
CA ILE A 195 8.11 -15.78 12.76
C ILE A 195 8.35 -15.38 14.20
N THR A 196 8.12 -16.32 15.12
CA THR A 196 8.19 -16.08 16.58
C THR A 196 9.13 -17.08 17.24
N PRO A 197 10.23 -16.65 17.89
CA PRO A 197 11.09 -17.56 18.64
C PRO A 197 10.37 -18.08 19.89
N LYS A 198 10.10 -19.38 19.93
CA LYS A 198 9.64 -20.07 21.16
C LYS A 198 10.80 -20.39 22.09
N GLN A 199 11.96 -20.74 21.52
CA GLN A 199 13.18 -20.99 22.26
C GLN A 199 14.37 -20.51 21.42
N LEU A 200 15.07 -19.51 21.93
CA LEU A 200 16.29 -19.00 21.31
C LEU A 200 17.30 -18.65 22.42
N ALA A 201 18.15 -19.62 22.76
CA ALA A 201 19.15 -19.46 23.81
C ALA A 201 20.41 -20.28 23.49
N ARG A 202 21.57 -19.74 23.85
CA ARG A 202 22.87 -20.38 23.66
C ARG A 202 22.92 -21.77 24.33
N GLY A 203 23.45 -22.76 23.63
CA GLY A 203 23.56 -24.14 24.10
C GLY A 203 22.25 -24.94 24.14
N ARG A 204 21.11 -24.34 23.76
CA ARG A 204 19.82 -25.01 23.67
C ARG A 204 19.39 -25.17 22.22
N GLU A 205 18.51 -26.13 21.98
CA GLU A 205 17.79 -26.26 20.72
C GLU A 205 17.02 -24.98 20.42
N MET A 206 16.91 -24.65 19.14
CA MET A 206 16.17 -23.48 18.70
C MET A 206 14.81 -23.90 18.17
N VAL A 207 13.77 -23.17 18.56
CA VAL A 207 12.40 -23.43 18.11
C VAL A 207 11.78 -22.12 17.65
N PHE A 208 11.31 -22.10 16.42
CA PHE A 208 10.62 -20.96 15.81
C PHE A 208 9.23 -21.40 15.36
N THR A 209 8.21 -20.69 15.83
CA THR A 209 6.87 -20.77 15.25
C THR A 209 6.84 -19.94 13.98
N VAL A 210 6.29 -20.52 12.93
CA VAL A 210 6.22 -19.98 11.58
C VAL A 210 4.76 -19.97 11.18
N SER A 211 4.19 -18.80 10.92
CA SER A 211 2.85 -18.62 10.35
C SER A 211 2.96 -17.95 8.99
N LEU A 212 2.34 -18.56 7.98
CA LEU A 212 2.23 -18.04 6.64
C LEU A 212 0.77 -17.97 6.28
N ASP A 213 0.34 -16.79 5.86
CA ASP A 213 -1.04 -16.53 5.46
C ASP A 213 -1.04 -15.93 4.06
N ASN A 214 -1.82 -16.53 3.16
CA ASN A 214 -2.03 -16.00 1.83
C ASN A 214 -3.31 -16.59 1.21
N HIS A 215 -3.81 -16.00 0.14
CA HIS A 215 -5.01 -16.48 -0.56
C HIS A 215 -4.81 -16.60 -2.07
N SER A 216 -3.55 -16.62 -2.53
CA SER A 216 -3.20 -16.47 -3.94
C SER A 216 -2.28 -17.56 -4.48
N ILE A 217 -1.54 -18.25 -3.60
CA ILE A 217 -0.59 -19.32 -3.95
C ILE A 217 -0.68 -20.50 -2.98
N ASP A 218 -0.32 -21.67 -3.47
CA ASP A 218 -0.15 -22.86 -2.63
C ASP A 218 1.15 -22.76 -1.81
N LEU A 219 1.05 -22.97 -0.49
CA LEU A 219 2.20 -22.97 0.41
C LEU A 219 2.77 -24.38 0.63
N ASN A 220 2.71 -25.23 -0.41
CA ASN A 220 3.21 -26.60 -0.38
C ASN A 220 4.73 -26.61 -0.56
N TYR A 221 5.45 -26.26 0.50
CA TYR A 221 6.91 -26.26 0.54
C TYR A 221 7.43 -27.30 1.52
N ASP A 222 8.60 -27.85 1.21
CA ASP A 222 9.38 -28.59 2.19
C ASP A 222 10.18 -27.59 3.05
N TYR A 223 9.55 -27.11 4.12
CA TYR A 223 10.14 -26.13 5.05
C TYR A 223 11.47 -26.60 5.66
N THR A 224 11.74 -27.91 5.71
CA THR A 224 13.02 -28.44 6.19
C THR A 224 14.17 -28.24 5.19
N LYS A 225 13.85 -28.02 3.91
CA LYS A 225 14.83 -27.80 2.83
C LYS A 225 15.02 -26.33 2.48
N ILE A 226 13.98 -25.50 2.66
CA ILE A 226 14.02 -24.09 2.26
C ILE A 226 14.42 -23.14 3.39
N VAL A 227 14.43 -23.60 4.64
CA VAL A 227 14.81 -22.79 5.80
C VAL A 227 16.19 -23.20 6.34
N VAL A 228 17.01 -22.21 6.69
CA VAL A 228 18.25 -22.40 7.47
C VAL A 228 18.42 -21.26 8.48
N VAL A 229 19.01 -21.56 9.63
CA VAL A 229 19.48 -20.52 10.56
C VAL A 229 20.98 -20.33 10.37
N VAL A 230 21.44 -19.09 10.35
CA VAL A 230 22.86 -18.72 10.27
C VAL A 230 23.19 -17.84 11.47
N ASP A 231 24.22 -18.17 12.24
CA ASP A 231 24.70 -17.29 13.32
C ASP A 231 25.79 -16.32 12.84
N ASP A 232 26.10 -15.32 13.67
CA ASP A 232 27.14 -14.31 13.41
C ASP A 232 28.57 -14.88 13.33
N THR A 233 28.76 -16.12 13.80
CA THR A 233 30.04 -16.82 13.69
C THR A 233 30.15 -17.64 12.39
N GLY A 234 29.11 -17.63 11.56
CA GLY A 234 29.05 -18.32 10.27
C GLY A 234 28.58 -19.78 10.34
N ASN A 235 28.11 -20.27 11.49
CA ASN A 235 27.54 -21.62 11.57
C ASN A 235 26.17 -21.65 10.89
N ILE A 236 25.90 -22.74 10.17
CA ILE A 236 24.64 -22.95 9.47
C ILE A 236 23.91 -24.14 10.12
N TYR A 237 22.68 -23.90 10.54
CA TYR A 237 21.81 -24.89 11.18
C TYR A 237 20.63 -25.20 10.26
N LYS A 238 20.44 -26.47 9.92
CA LYS A 238 19.27 -26.96 9.19
C LYS A 238 18.18 -27.41 10.17
N PRO A 239 16.89 -27.26 9.82
CA PRO A 239 15.81 -27.78 10.63
C PRO A 239 15.94 -29.30 10.81
N VAL A 240 15.72 -29.79 12.02
CA VAL A 240 15.59 -31.22 12.32
C VAL A 240 14.15 -31.69 12.21
N LYS A 241 13.18 -30.78 12.39
CA LYS A 241 11.76 -31.10 12.39
C LYS A 241 10.91 -29.91 11.97
N TRP A 242 9.85 -30.20 11.23
CA TRP A 242 8.70 -29.32 10.99
C TRP A 242 7.47 -29.97 11.61
N THR A 243 6.68 -29.23 12.37
CA THR A 243 5.45 -29.75 13.03
C THR A 243 4.15 -29.25 12.39
N GLY A 244 4.23 -28.31 11.46
CA GLY A 244 3.07 -27.72 10.82
C GLY A 244 2.52 -28.54 9.67
N GLU A 245 1.48 -28.01 9.06
CA GLU A 245 0.87 -28.59 7.88
C GLU A 245 1.85 -28.60 6.70
N SER A 246 1.71 -29.60 5.83
CA SER A 246 2.60 -29.79 4.68
C SER A 246 2.19 -28.94 3.47
N ALA A 247 0.92 -28.55 3.41
CA ALA A 247 0.33 -27.79 2.31
C ALA A 247 -0.95 -27.09 2.78
N GLY A 248 -1.26 -25.94 2.17
CA GLY A 248 -2.43 -25.13 2.48
C GLY A 248 -2.28 -23.71 1.93
N HIS A 249 -3.28 -22.86 2.16
CA HIS A 249 -3.22 -21.41 1.90
C HIS A 249 -2.91 -20.61 3.18
N HIS A 250 -3.13 -21.25 4.33
CA HIS A 250 -2.64 -20.84 5.64
C HIS A 250 -1.80 -22.00 6.18
N VAL A 251 -0.55 -21.75 6.53
CA VAL A 251 0.35 -22.78 7.07
C VAL A 251 0.98 -22.27 8.34
N SER A 252 0.77 -23.00 9.44
CA SER A 252 1.36 -22.69 10.74
C SER A 252 2.03 -23.92 11.35
N GLY A 253 3.18 -23.73 12.00
CA GLY A 253 3.91 -24.81 12.65
C GLY A 253 5.22 -24.38 13.29
N ASP A 254 5.90 -25.33 13.92
CA ASP A 254 7.21 -25.10 14.55
C ASP A 254 8.33 -25.72 13.73
N LEU A 255 9.37 -24.93 13.45
CA LEU A 255 10.67 -25.41 13.01
C LEU A 255 11.57 -25.60 14.22
N VAL A 256 12.08 -26.83 14.37
CA VAL A 256 13.03 -27.20 15.42
C VAL A 256 14.40 -27.34 14.79
N PHE A 257 15.43 -26.81 15.45
CA PHE A 257 16.82 -26.87 15.04
C PHE A 257 17.69 -27.40 16.18
N ASN A 258 18.88 -27.87 15.82
CA ASN A 258 19.91 -28.27 16.77
C ASN A 258 20.36 -27.11 17.68
N LYS A 259 21.18 -27.46 18.68
CA LYS A 259 21.68 -26.53 19.69
C LYS A 259 22.44 -25.36 19.07
N LEU A 260 22.10 -24.15 19.50
CA LEU A 260 22.79 -22.92 19.13
C LEU A 260 24.17 -22.85 19.78
N SER A 261 25.18 -22.41 19.03
CA SER A 261 26.54 -22.20 19.53
C SER A 261 26.57 -21.33 20.79
N GLY A 262 27.38 -21.72 21.77
CA GLY A 262 27.62 -20.93 22.98
C GLY A 262 28.29 -19.58 22.72
N LYS A 263 28.82 -19.38 21.51
CA LYS A 263 29.53 -18.16 21.08
C LYS A 263 28.69 -17.21 20.24
N ALA A 264 27.47 -17.61 19.85
CA ALA A 264 26.63 -16.78 18.99
C ALA A 264 26.13 -15.54 19.75
N SER A 265 26.18 -14.38 19.09
CA SER A 265 25.58 -13.12 19.54
C SER A 265 24.34 -12.74 18.76
N SER A 266 24.13 -13.30 17.56
CA SER A 266 22.89 -13.13 16.80
C SER A 266 22.61 -14.32 15.89
N VAL A 267 21.37 -14.45 15.44
CA VAL A 267 20.93 -15.45 14.47
C VAL A 267 20.08 -14.83 13.38
N GLY A 268 20.21 -15.34 12.15
CA GLY A 268 19.39 -15.04 11.01
C GLY A 268 18.70 -16.29 10.48
N LEU A 269 17.37 -16.34 10.53
CA LEU A 269 16.54 -17.38 9.91
C LEU A 269 16.26 -16.99 8.46
N ASN A 270 16.86 -17.71 7.52
CA ASN A 270 16.77 -17.50 6.08
C ASN A 270 15.78 -18.50 5.47
N ILE A 271 14.81 -17.99 4.72
CA ILE A 271 13.81 -18.77 3.99
C ILE A 271 13.98 -18.46 2.51
N LYS A 272 14.12 -19.50 1.69
CA LYS A 272 14.35 -19.38 0.25
C LYS A 272 13.13 -19.77 -0.58
N GLY A 273 12.86 -19.01 -1.63
CA GLY A 273 11.95 -19.39 -2.70
C GLY A 273 10.44 -19.28 -2.40
N ILE A 274 10.04 -18.65 -1.29
CA ILE A 274 8.62 -18.33 -1.04
C ILE A 274 8.21 -17.25 -2.03
N ASP A 275 7.24 -17.56 -2.90
CA ASP A 275 6.82 -16.69 -4.00
C ASP A 275 8.01 -16.22 -4.88
N GLY A 276 8.99 -17.11 -5.09
CA GLY A 276 10.22 -16.81 -5.85
C GLY A 276 11.18 -15.83 -5.16
N LYS A 277 10.93 -15.45 -3.90
CA LYS A 277 11.73 -14.49 -3.13
C LYS A 277 12.41 -15.16 -1.94
N ASN A 278 13.52 -14.57 -1.51
CA ASN A 278 14.24 -14.97 -0.30
C ASN A 278 13.99 -13.93 0.79
N VAL A 279 13.83 -14.37 2.03
CA VAL A 279 13.62 -13.51 3.19
C VAL A 279 14.50 -13.97 4.35
N VAL A 280 14.93 -13.02 5.19
CA VAL A 280 15.73 -13.29 6.39
C VAL A 280 15.11 -12.59 7.59
N PHE A 281 15.01 -13.25 8.73
CA PHE A 281 14.56 -12.72 10.03
C PHE A 281 15.70 -12.78 11.04
N ASN A 282 15.97 -11.71 11.79
CA ASN A 282 17.21 -11.59 12.59
C ASN A 282 16.93 -11.28 14.05
N TRP A 283 17.57 -12.01 14.98
CA TRP A 283 17.46 -11.77 16.43
C TRP A 283 18.83 -11.67 17.09
N GLU A 284 18.94 -10.81 18.10
CA GLU A 284 20.10 -10.72 19.00
C GLU A 284 19.86 -11.57 20.27
N LEU A 285 20.94 -12.10 20.87
CA LEU A 285 20.92 -13.11 21.95
C LEU A 285 21.38 -12.58 23.31
#